data_AF-A1ZX47-F1
#
_entry.id   AF-A1ZX47-F1
#
_cell.length_a   1.000
_cell.length_b   1.000
_cell.length_c   1.000
_cell.angle_alpha   90.00
_cell.angle_beta   90.00
_cell.angle_gamma   90.00
#
_symmetry.space_group_name_H-M   'P 1'
#
loop_
_entity.id
_entity.type
_entity.pdbx_description
1 polymer ?
#
loop_
_entity_poly.entity_id
_entity_poly.type
_entity_poly.pdbx_seq_one_letter_code
_entity_poly.pdbx_strand_id
1 'polypeptide(L)'
;MNNGSNFQNDLKAFWQNFNTEINNSFGVDLNKIAADWKNIFKSSQSWWDNLIPEWQEVFRRNIDFTGRPTEAQLKQIIYLQELDCSNAQLATLTPLSQLKYLQVLDCSSTNILSLEPLQQMTSLLKLSCYNTHVSSLKPLRKLVNMRVLHCSMTDIDRLDYLKGMHLLQELNCNSTYVKTLRPLRKLKKLQLLYCEDARLTDKTVRRFKRRHPECEVFYTPTKEREDV
;
A
#
# COMPACT_ATOMS: atom_id res chain seq x y z
N MET A 1 18.66 -28.13 -6.01
CA MET A 1 18.50 -27.23 -7.18
C MET A 1 17.24 -27.67 -7.93
N ASN A 2 16.13 -26.90 -7.83
CA ASN A 2 14.94 -26.85 -8.72
C ASN A 2 13.64 -26.25 -8.09
N ASN A 3 13.69 -25.57 -6.93
CA ASN A 3 12.49 -24.94 -6.34
C ASN A 3 12.24 -23.48 -6.76
N GLY A 4 13.15 -22.84 -7.51
CA GLY A 4 13.04 -21.41 -7.84
C GLY A 4 12.01 -21.08 -8.92
N SER A 5 11.74 -22.00 -9.86
CA SER A 5 10.81 -21.78 -10.97
C SER A 5 9.34 -21.91 -10.56
N ASN A 6 9.00 -22.83 -9.65
CA ASN A 6 7.64 -22.95 -9.13
C ASN A 6 7.28 -21.77 -8.24
N PHE A 7 8.17 -21.32 -7.36
CA PHE A 7 7.86 -20.23 -6.42
C PHE A 7 7.53 -18.90 -7.13
N GLN A 8 8.32 -18.48 -8.12
CA GLN A 8 8.01 -17.25 -8.85
C GLN A 8 6.71 -17.36 -9.66
N ASN A 9 6.38 -18.55 -10.16
CA ASN A 9 5.12 -18.81 -10.86
C ASN A 9 3.93 -18.82 -9.89
N ASP A 10 4.06 -19.42 -8.71
CA ASP A 10 3.05 -19.43 -7.66
C ASP A 10 2.81 -18.01 -7.11
N LEU A 11 3.88 -17.23 -6.96
CA LEU A 11 3.83 -15.81 -6.60
C LEU A 11 3.10 -15.00 -7.68
N LYS A 12 3.46 -15.17 -8.96
CA LYS A 12 2.81 -14.50 -10.09
C LYS A 12 1.33 -14.88 -10.20
N ALA A 13 0.99 -16.16 -10.00
CA ALA A 13 -0.38 -16.64 -9.99
C ALA A 13 -1.17 -16.11 -8.79
N PHE A 14 -0.56 -16.04 -7.61
CA PHE A 14 -1.13 -15.38 -6.44
C PHE A 14 -1.48 -13.93 -6.75
N TRP A 15 -0.56 -13.17 -7.35
CA TRP A 15 -0.78 -11.78 -7.75
C TRP A 15 -1.85 -11.61 -8.83
N GLN A 16 -1.88 -12.50 -9.83
CA GLN A 16 -2.92 -12.48 -10.87
C GLN A 16 -4.30 -12.78 -10.30
N ASN A 17 -4.41 -13.79 -9.44
CA ASN A 17 -5.66 -14.15 -8.76
C ASN A 17 -6.09 -13.05 -7.81
N PHE A 18 -5.16 -12.46 -7.06
CA PHE A 18 -5.42 -11.35 -6.15
C PHE A 18 -5.96 -10.12 -6.88
N ASN A 19 -5.33 -9.71 -7.98
CA ASN A 19 -5.81 -8.59 -8.80
C ASN A 19 -7.19 -8.91 -9.41
N THR A 20 -7.41 -10.15 -9.84
CA THR A 20 -8.71 -10.62 -10.36
C THR A 20 -9.78 -10.62 -9.27
N GLU A 21 -9.47 -11.04 -8.04
CA GLU A 21 -10.35 -10.96 -6.88
C GLU A 21 -10.70 -9.52 -6.53
N ILE A 22 -9.73 -8.59 -6.55
CA ILE A 22 -9.97 -7.17 -6.31
C ILE A 22 -10.96 -6.62 -7.33
N ASN A 23 -10.70 -6.84 -8.62
CA ASN A 23 -11.54 -6.37 -9.72
C ASN A 23 -12.97 -6.94 -9.65
N ASN A 24 -13.11 -8.21 -9.26
CA ASN A 24 -14.42 -8.88 -9.20
C ASN A 24 -15.19 -8.64 -7.90
N SER A 25 -14.51 -8.49 -6.75
CA SER A 25 -15.16 -8.45 -5.42
C SER A 25 -15.55 -7.05 -4.98
N PHE A 26 -14.92 -6.03 -5.55
CA PHE A 26 -15.10 -4.64 -5.11
C PHE A 26 -15.38 -3.67 -6.26
N GLY A 27 -15.72 -4.17 -7.46
CA GLY A 27 -16.14 -3.36 -8.60
C GLY A 27 -17.22 -2.35 -8.19
N VAL A 28 -16.86 -1.07 -8.23
CA VAL A 28 -17.78 0.02 -7.97
C VAL A 28 -18.65 0.15 -9.22
N ASP A 29 -19.92 -0.24 -9.10
CA ASP A 29 -20.89 -0.06 -10.19
C ASP A 29 -21.12 1.44 -10.41
N LEU A 30 -20.37 2.03 -11.34
CA LEU A 30 -20.44 3.45 -11.71
C LEU A 30 -21.84 3.88 -12.16
N ASN A 31 -22.66 2.94 -12.62
CA ASN A 31 -24.04 3.18 -13.05
C ASN A 31 -24.99 3.30 -11.85
N LYS A 32 -24.65 2.69 -10.71
CA LYS A 32 -25.46 2.73 -9.48
C LYS A 32 -25.30 4.04 -8.70
N ILE A 33 -24.31 4.89 -9.05
CA ILE A 33 -23.95 6.09 -8.27
C ILE A 33 -24.47 7.39 -8.91
N ALA A 34 -25.46 7.28 -9.79
CA ALA A 34 -26.00 8.43 -10.52
C ALA A 34 -26.71 9.48 -9.63
N ALA A 35 -27.24 9.08 -8.47
CA ALA A 35 -27.94 10.00 -7.57
C ALA A 35 -26.96 10.84 -6.72
N ASP A 36 -25.92 10.22 -6.17
CA ASP A 36 -24.97 10.89 -5.29
C ASP A 36 -24.07 11.87 -6.06
N TRP A 37 -23.73 11.55 -7.31
CA TRP A 37 -22.83 12.35 -8.13
C TRP A 37 -23.31 13.80 -8.31
N LYS A 38 -24.60 13.99 -8.62
CA LYS A 38 -25.18 15.33 -8.81
C LYS A 38 -25.01 16.21 -7.57
N ASN A 39 -25.03 15.62 -6.38
CA ASN A 39 -24.90 16.35 -5.11
C ASN A 39 -23.45 16.71 -4.77
N ILE A 40 -22.46 15.98 -5.32
CA ILE A 40 -21.04 16.20 -5.00
C ILE A 40 -20.25 16.86 -6.14
N PHE A 41 -20.80 16.96 -7.36
CA PHE A 41 -20.11 17.50 -8.52
C PHE A 41 -19.45 18.87 -8.27
N LYS A 42 -20.19 19.83 -7.69
CA LYS A 42 -19.64 21.17 -7.39
C LYS A 42 -18.47 21.11 -6.41
N SER A 43 -18.57 20.30 -5.36
CA SER A 43 -17.47 20.11 -4.40
C SER A 43 -16.28 19.38 -5.03
N SER A 44 -16.52 18.42 -5.91
CA SER A 44 -15.47 17.71 -6.65
C SER A 44 -14.75 18.63 -7.63
N GLN A 45 -15.48 19.53 -8.30
CA GLN A 45 -14.86 20.51 -9.21
C GLN A 45 -14.01 21.51 -8.43
N SER A 46 -14.53 22.02 -7.30
CA SER A 46 -13.78 22.90 -6.42
C SER A 46 -12.54 22.21 -5.84
N TRP A 47 -12.65 20.93 -5.47
CA TRP A 47 -11.51 20.12 -5.04
C TRP A 47 -10.44 20.06 -6.14
N TRP A 48 -10.82 19.74 -7.38
CA TRP A 48 -9.89 19.71 -8.52
C TRP A 48 -9.20 21.05 -8.76
N ASP A 49 -9.97 22.14 -8.77
CA ASP A 49 -9.47 23.48 -9.05
C ASP A 49 -8.46 23.97 -7.98
N ASN A 50 -8.48 23.39 -6.77
CA ASN A 50 -7.56 23.69 -5.68
C ASN A 50 -6.35 22.72 -5.59
N LEU A 51 -6.23 21.75 -6.49
CA LEU A 51 -5.06 20.86 -6.54
C LEU A 51 -3.83 21.60 -7.08
N ILE A 52 -2.67 21.30 -6.53
CA ILE A 52 -1.39 21.69 -7.13
C ILE A 52 -1.19 20.98 -8.49
N PRO A 53 -0.39 21.55 -9.41
CA PRO A 53 -0.19 21.00 -10.75
C PRO A 53 0.27 19.53 -10.76
N GLU A 54 1.12 19.13 -9.82
CA GLU A 54 1.65 17.77 -9.68
C GLU A 54 0.52 16.76 -9.42
N TRP A 55 -0.44 17.12 -8.57
CA TRP A 55 -1.61 16.28 -8.29
C TRP A 55 -2.58 16.22 -9.47
N GLN A 56 -2.78 17.34 -10.18
CA GLN A 56 -3.57 17.34 -11.40
C GLN A 56 -2.95 16.43 -12.45
N GLU A 57 -1.62 16.44 -12.60
CA GLU A 57 -0.90 15.59 -13.55
C GLU A 57 -0.99 14.11 -13.19
N VAL A 58 -0.88 13.77 -11.90
CA VAL A 58 -1.12 12.41 -11.42
C VAL A 58 -2.51 11.92 -11.82
N PHE A 59 -3.56 12.72 -11.67
CA PHE A 59 -4.89 12.28 -12.08
C PHE A 59 -5.07 12.23 -13.60
N ARG A 60 -4.47 13.16 -14.34
CA ARG A 60 -4.46 13.14 -15.81
C ARG A 60 -3.83 11.88 -16.37
N ARG A 61 -2.65 11.48 -15.89
CA ARG A 61 -1.96 10.27 -16.37
C ARG A 61 -2.70 8.97 -16.03
N ASN A 62 -3.42 8.92 -14.90
CA ASN A 62 -4.15 7.72 -14.49
C ASN A 62 -5.48 7.54 -15.25
N ILE A 63 -6.07 8.63 -15.73
CA ILE A 63 -7.36 8.62 -16.46
C ILE A 63 -7.18 8.82 -17.98
N ASP A 64 -5.99 9.23 -18.41
CA ASP A 64 -5.63 9.55 -19.79
C ASP A 64 -6.45 10.72 -20.38
N PHE A 65 -6.20 11.93 -19.88
CA PHE A 65 -6.78 13.16 -20.44
C PHE A 65 -5.88 14.38 -20.26
N THR A 66 -6.17 15.46 -21.01
CA THR A 66 -5.45 16.73 -20.93
C THR A 66 -6.37 17.90 -20.53
N GLY A 67 -5.77 18.95 -19.97
CA GLY A 67 -6.50 20.17 -19.61
C GLY A 67 -7.37 20.05 -18.36
N ARG A 68 -8.54 20.71 -18.37
CA ARG A 68 -9.54 20.66 -17.29
C ARG A 68 -10.44 19.43 -17.48
N PRO A 69 -10.71 18.64 -16.43
CA PRO A 69 -11.55 17.46 -16.55
C PRO A 69 -12.98 17.85 -16.91
N THR A 70 -13.58 17.08 -17.80
CA THR A 70 -15.03 17.04 -17.99
C THR A 70 -15.72 16.44 -16.77
N GLU A 71 -17.04 16.58 -16.65
CA GLU A 71 -17.81 15.93 -15.58
C GLU A 71 -17.61 14.40 -15.55
N ALA A 72 -17.55 13.76 -16.72
CA ALA A 72 -17.31 12.33 -16.83
C ALA A 72 -15.92 11.93 -16.30
N GLN A 73 -14.87 12.68 -16.66
CA GLN A 73 -13.51 12.44 -16.17
C GLN A 73 -13.38 12.72 -14.67
N LEU A 74 -14.01 13.79 -14.17
CA LEU A 74 -14.03 14.08 -12.75
C LEU A 74 -14.74 12.97 -11.96
N LYS A 75 -15.83 12.41 -12.53
CA LYS A 75 -16.49 11.23 -11.96
C LYS A 75 -15.53 10.05 -11.93
N GLN A 76 -14.85 9.74 -13.02
CA GLN A 76 -13.85 8.66 -13.04
C GLN A 76 -12.78 8.85 -11.96
N ILE A 77 -12.25 10.07 -11.78
CA ILE A 77 -11.28 10.38 -10.72
C ILE A 77 -11.84 10.06 -9.33
N ILE A 78 -13.03 10.58 -9.00
CA ILE A 78 -13.61 10.45 -7.65
C ILE A 78 -13.93 8.99 -7.28
N TYR A 79 -14.22 8.15 -8.27
CA TYR A 79 -14.52 6.73 -8.09
C TYR A 79 -13.33 5.81 -8.43
N LEU A 80 -12.11 6.34 -8.53
CA LEU A 80 -10.91 5.55 -8.75
C LEU A 80 -10.78 4.45 -7.69
N GLN A 81 -10.47 3.25 -8.17
CA GLN A 81 -10.14 2.09 -7.34
C GLN A 81 -8.64 1.86 -7.25
N GLU A 82 -7.90 2.30 -8.28
CA GLU A 82 -6.46 2.19 -8.36
C GLU A 82 -5.87 3.56 -8.69
N LEU A 83 -4.78 3.90 -8.04
CA LEU A 83 -4.06 5.14 -8.31
C LEU A 83 -2.56 4.91 -8.19
N ASP A 84 -1.86 5.18 -9.28
CA ASP A 84 -0.41 5.29 -9.30
C ASP A 84 -0.01 6.78 -9.23
N CYS A 85 0.46 7.21 -8.07
CA CYS A 85 1.11 8.51 -7.88
C CYS A 85 2.62 8.36 -7.61
N SER A 86 3.22 7.22 -7.99
CA SER A 86 4.64 6.95 -7.84
C SER A 86 5.50 7.90 -8.69
N ASN A 87 6.73 8.15 -8.23
CA ASN A 87 7.72 9.01 -8.87
C ASN A 87 7.28 10.47 -9.09
N ALA A 88 6.13 10.87 -8.53
CA ALA A 88 5.66 12.24 -8.57
C ALA A 88 6.28 13.06 -7.43
N GLN A 89 6.48 14.36 -7.66
CA GLN A 89 7.06 15.28 -6.66
C GLN A 89 6.02 15.70 -5.61
N LEU A 90 5.47 14.72 -4.89
CA LEU A 90 4.41 14.92 -3.90
C LEU A 90 4.99 14.99 -2.49
N ALA A 91 4.62 16.04 -1.76
CA ALA A 91 4.97 16.18 -0.34
C ALA A 91 3.87 15.64 0.61
N THR A 92 2.63 15.50 0.11
CA THR A 92 1.48 15.04 0.90
C THR A 92 0.47 14.29 0.07
N LEU A 93 -0.27 13.38 0.72
CA LEU A 93 -1.38 12.60 0.19
C LEU A 93 -2.76 13.24 0.45
N THR A 94 -2.81 14.50 0.95
CA THR A 94 -4.07 15.18 1.33
C THR A 94 -5.20 15.06 0.30
N PRO A 95 -4.95 15.19 -1.03
CA PRO A 95 -6.00 15.07 -2.04
C PRO A 95 -6.73 13.73 -2.06
N LEU A 96 -6.10 12.65 -1.58
CA LEU A 96 -6.68 11.31 -1.60
C LEU A 96 -7.86 11.12 -0.64
N SER A 97 -8.07 12.06 0.30
CA SER A 97 -9.19 12.02 1.25
C SER A 97 -10.58 12.00 0.58
N GLN A 98 -10.69 12.43 -0.67
CA GLN A 98 -11.92 12.37 -1.46
C GLN A 98 -12.16 11.00 -2.14
N LEU A 99 -11.12 10.18 -2.31
CA LEU A 99 -11.16 8.92 -3.07
C LEU A 99 -11.55 7.73 -2.18
N LYS A 100 -12.79 7.75 -1.69
CA LYS A 100 -13.30 6.75 -0.72
C LYS A 100 -13.33 5.31 -1.25
N TYR A 101 -13.28 5.15 -2.57
CA TYR A 101 -13.36 3.87 -3.27
C TYR A 101 -12.00 3.28 -3.61
N LEU A 102 -10.91 4.00 -3.29
CA LEU A 102 -9.55 3.57 -3.61
C LEU A 102 -9.20 2.30 -2.81
N GLN A 103 -8.71 1.29 -3.55
CA GLN A 103 -8.34 -0.04 -3.06
C GLN A 103 -6.86 -0.30 -3.24
N VAL A 104 -6.26 0.24 -4.30
CA VAL A 104 -4.84 0.12 -4.61
C VAL A 104 -4.24 1.52 -4.71
N LEU A 105 -3.20 1.77 -3.92
CA LEU A 105 -2.42 3.00 -3.99
C LEU A 105 -0.94 2.67 -4.10
N ASP A 106 -0.31 3.23 -5.13
CA ASP A 106 1.15 3.32 -5.22
C ASP A 106 1.58 4.78 -5.08
N CYS A 107 2.23 5.12 -3.97
CA CYS A 107 2.85 6.42 -3.72
C CYS A 107 4.37 6.33 -3.55
N SER A 108 4.97 5.32 -4.17
CA SER A 108 6.40 5.02 -4.06
C SER A 108 7.29 6.09 -4.70
N SER A 109 8.51 6.25 -4.22
CA SER A 109 9.48 7.22 -4.75
C SER A 109 8.92 8.65 -4.81
N THR A 110 8.15 9.03 -3.78
CA THR A 110 7.65 10.40 -3.57
C THR A 110 8.28 10.99 -2.31
N ASN A 111 8.12 12.30 -2.09
CA ASN A 111 8.68 13.01 -0.94
C ASN A 111 7.72 13.06 0.27
N ILE A 112 6.77 12.13 0.36
CA ILE A 112 5.79 12.12 1.45
C ILE A 112 6.46 11.76 2.78
N LEU A 113 6.02 12.44 3.85
CA LEU A 113 6.50 12.23 5.21
C LEU A 113 5.50 11.46 6.08
N SER A 114 4.24 11.37 5.64
CA SER A 114 3.15 10.88 6.48
C SER A 114 2.03 10.21 5.67
N LEU A 115 1.44 9.18 6.27
CA LEU A 115 0.27 8.47 5.78
C LEU A 115 -1.04 8.95 6.41
N GLU A 116 -1.02 10.04 7.20
CA GLU A 116 -2.22 10.59 7.89
C GLU A 116 -3.45 10.76 6.97
N PRO A 117 -3.32 11.22 5.72
CA PRO A 117 -4.45 11.31 4.80
C PRO A 117 -5.16 9.98 4.51
N LEU A 118 -4.48 8.84 4.71
CA LEU A 118 -5.02 7.50 4.46
C LEU A 118 -5.84 6.93 5.62
N GLN A 119 -5.90 7.60 6.78
CA GLN A 119 -6.41 6.98 8.02
C GLN A 119 -7.87 6.52 7.97
N GLN A 120 -8.68 7.06 7.05
CA GLN A 120 -10.09 6.68 6.86
C GLN A 120 -10.34 5.84 5.60
N MET A 121 -9.31 5.49 4.83
CA MET A 121 -9.42 4.77 3.55
C MET A 121 -9.61 3.26 3.78
N THR A 122 -10.69 2.89 4.48
CA THR A 122 -10.98 1.49 4.91
C THR A 122 -11.21 0.50 3.76
N SER A 123 -11.41 1.01 2.55
CA SER A 123 -11.45 0.26 1.29
C SER A 123 -10.07 -0.17 0.80
N LEU A 124 -8.98 0.41 1.32
CA LEU A 124 -7.62 0.15 0.84
C LEU A 124 -7.17 -1.28 1.17
N LEU A 125 -6.79 -2.02 0.13
CA LEU A 125 -6.36 -3.42 0.18
C LEU A 125 -4.85 -3.55 -0.08
N LYS A 126 -4.30 -2.64 -0.88
CA LYS A 126 -2.88 -2.58 -1.22
C LYS A 126 -2.36 -1.16 -1.12
N LEU A 127 -1.25 -1.02 -0.40
CA LEU A 127 -0.48 0.21 -0.31
C LEU A 127 0.99 -0.07 -0.59
N SER A 128 1.57 0.67 -1.54
CA SER A 128 3.02 0.83 -1.64
C SER A 128 3.42 2.27 -1.32
N CYS A 129 4.27 2.43 -0.32
CA CYS A 129 4.98 3.67 0.00
C CYS A 129 6.50 3.45 0.00
N TYR A 130 6.96 2.57 -0.89
CA TYR A 130 8.38 2.27 -1.08
C TYR A 130 9.20 3.53 -1.34
N ASN A 131 10.41 3.61 -0.77
CA ASN A 131 11.35 4.70 -1.01
C ASN A 131 10.70 6.08 -0.75
N THR A 132 10.21 6.27 0.47
CA THR A 132 9.62 7.52 0.97
C THR A 132 10.18 7.83 2.36
N HIS A 133 9.88 9.01 2.89
CA HIS A 133 10.32 9.43 4.24
C HIS A 133 9.27 9.18 5.31
N VAL A 134 8.37 8.22 5.08
CA VAL A 134 7.35 7.82 6.06
C VAL A 134 8.03 7.15 7.26
N SER A 135 7.76 7.65 8.46
CA SER A 135 8.33 7.11 9.71
C SER A 135 7.34 6.35 10.58
N SER A 136 6.04 6.38 10.25
CA SER A 136 4.99 5.80 11.10
C SER A 136 3.85 5.18 10.31
N LEU A 137 3.51 3.95 10.70
CA LEU A 137 2.33 3.21 10.21
C LEU A 137 1.06 3.47 11.04
N LYS A 138 1.10 4.38 12.02
CA LYS A 138 -0.06 4.69 12.90
C LYS A 138 -1.35 4.99 12.13
N PRO A 139 -1.33 5.78 11.04
CA PRO A 139 -2.55 6.07 10.28
C PRO A 139 -3.25 4.82 9.74
N LEU A 140 -2.50 3.75 9.46
CA LEU A 140 -3.05 2.53 8.88
C LEU A 140 -3.77 1.62 9.88
N ARG A 141 -3.75 1.93 11.19
CA ARG A 141 -4.24 1.03 12.26
C ARG A 141 -5.68 0.55 12.07
N LYS A 142 -6.54 1.33 11.39
CA LYS A 142 -7.95 1.00 11.14
C LYS A 142 -8.18 0.27 9.81
N LEU A 143 -7.17 0.14 8.95
CA LEU A 143 -7.29 -0.47 7.63
C LEU A 143 -7.17 -1.99 7.73
N VAL A 144 -8.13 -2.61 8.42
CA VAL A 144 -8.12 -4.04 8.77
C VAL A 144 -8.28 -4.97 7.56
N ASN A 145 -8.72 -4.41 6.43
CA ASN A 145 -8.86 -5.10 5.15
C ASN A 145 -7.57 -5.12 4.31
N MET A 146 -6.51 -4.45 4.77
CA MET A 146 -5.21 -4.45 4.09
C MET A 146 -4.71 -5.88 3.89
N ARG A 147 -4.34 -6.20 2.66
CA ARG A 147 -3.79 -7.49 2.27
C ARG A 147 -2.31 -7.39 1.89
N VAL A 148 -1.90 -6.25 1.34
CA VAL A 148 -0.53 -6.01 0.88
C VAL A 148 -0.04 -4.66 1.39
N LEU A 149 1.10 -4.67 2.08
CA LEU A 149 1.79 -3.45 2.50
C LEU A 149 3.26 -3.50 2.09
N HIS A 150 3.65 -2.59 1.21
CA HIS A 150 5.04 -2.36 0.85
C HIS A 150 5.50 -1.03 1.43
N CYS A 151 6.41 -1.09 2.39
CA CYS A 151 6.97 0.07 3.08
C CYS A 151 8.48 -0.03 3.20
N SER A 152 9.14 -0.71 2.26
CA SER A 152 10.58 -0.83 2.20
C SER A 152 11.26 0.51 1.89
N MET A 153 12.51 0.66 2.33
CA MET A 153 13.27 1.91 2.18
C MET A 153 12.50 3.12 2.73
N THR A 154 12.04 2.99 3.98
CA THR A 154 11.37 4.07 4.72
C THR A 154 11.93 4.17 6.14
N ASP A 155 11.58 5.25 6.84
CA ASP A 155 12.04 5.52 8.20
C ASP A 155 11.22 4.79 9.29
N ILE A 156 10.43 3.77 8.93
CA ILE A 156 9.58 3.03 9.86
C ILE A 156 10.42 2.20 10.84
N ASP A 157 10.16 2.36 12.14
CA ASP A 157 10.88 1.67 13.22
C ASP A 157 10.06 0.57 13.94
N ARG A 158 8.75 0.52 13.71
CA ARG A 158 7.83 -0.33 14.47
C ARG A 158 6.60 -0.77 13.68
N LEU A 159 6.12 -1.97 13.99
CA LEU A 159 4.99 -2.62 13.32
C LEU A 159 3.73 -2.76 14.20
N ASP A 160 3.69 -2.13 15.38
CA ASP A 160 2.60 -2.29 16.37
C ASP A 160 1.19 -2.01 15.82
N TYR A 161 1.12 -1.16 14.81
CA TYR A 161 -0.12 -0.75 14.16
C TYR A 161 -0.68 -1.80 13.18
N LEU A 162 0.11 -2.82 12.82
CA LEU A 162 -0.29 -3.92 11.94
C LEU A 162 -0.97 -5.08 12.67
N LYS A 163 -0.97 -5.09 14.01
CA LYS A 163 -1.43 -6.23 14.83
C LYS A 163 -2.87 -6.70 14.59
N GLY A 164 -3.71 -5.82 14.03
CA GLY A 164 -5.12 -6.07 13.72
C GLY A 164 -5.40 -6.39 12.25
N MET A 165 -4.40 -6.34 11.36
CA MET A 165 -4.55 -6.62 9.92
C MET A 165 -4.56 -8.12 9.67
N HIS A 166 -5.56 -8.82 10.19
CA HIS A 166 -5.66 -10.29 10.13
C HIS A 166 -5.77 -10.84 8.70
N LEU A 167 -6.05 -9.97 7.73
CA LEU A 167 -6.11 -10.27 6.30
C LEU A 167 -4.81 -9.98 5.54
N LEU A 168 -3.77 -9.45 6.21
CA LEU A 168 -2.47 -9.18 5.59
C LEU A 168 -1.84 -10.49 5.11
N GLN A 169 -1.54 -10.54 3.82
CA GLN A 169 -0.92 -11.67 3.11
C GLN A 169 0.53 -11.39 2.78
N GLU A 170 0.87 -10.13 2.50
CA GLU A 170 2.23 -9.71 2.19
C GLU A 170 2.63 -8.44 2.93
N LEU A 171 3.83 -8.49 3.52
CA LEU A 171 4.51 -7.35 4.10
C LEU A 171 5.94 -7.26 3.56
N ASN A 172 6.26 -6.13 2.93
CA ASN A 172 7.64 -5.78 2.63
C ASN A 172 8.08 -4.61 3.52
N CYS A 173 8.98 -4.90 4.47
CA CYS A 173 9.63 -3.91 5.32
C CYS A 173 11.16 -3.98 5.20
N ASN A 174 11.67 -4.32 4.01
CA ASN A 174 13.12 -4.30 3.73
C ASN A 174 13.71 -2.91 3.98
N SER A 175 14.96 -2.87 4.46
CA SER A 175 15.72 -1.63 4.66
C SER A 175 14.94 -0.59 5.49
N THR A 176 14.28 -1.05 6.54
CA THR A 176 13.60 -0.22 7.54
C THR A 176 14.33 -0.29 8.88
N TYR A 177 13.89 0.49 9.86
CA TYR A 177 14.48 0.47 11.21
C TYR A 177 13.79 -0.51 12.17
N VAL A 178 12.95 -1.41 11.66
CA VAL A 178 12.18 -2.37 12.46
C VAL A 178 13.10 -3.32 13.25
N LYS A 179 12.88 -3.38 14.56
CA LYS A 179 13.68 -4.21 15.50
C LYS A 179 12.97 -5.47 15.97
N THR A 180 11.67 -5.62 15.71
CA THR A 180 10.89 -6.77 16.19
C THR A 180 9.73 -7.13 15.28
N LEU A 181 9.49 -8.45 15.15
CA LEU A 181 8.34 -9.01 14.44
C LEU A 181 7.19 -9.40 15.39
N ARG A 182 7.29 -9.07 16.69
CA ARG A 182 6.24 -9.38 17.69
C ARG A 182 4.82 -8.96 17.27
N PRO A 183 4.59 -7.79 16.65
CA PRO A 183 3.26 -7.37 16.23
C PRO A 183 2.61 -8.31 15.19
N LEU A 184 3.41 -9.02 14.39
CA LEU A 184 2.93 -9.87 13.30
C LEU A 184 2.46 -11.26 13.78
N ARG A 185 2.66 -11.59 15.05
CA ARG A 185 2.48 -12.94 15.61
C ARG A 185 1.08 -13.54 15.46
N LYS A 186 0.05 -12.71 15.25
CA LYS A 186 -1.35 -13.13 15.09
C LYS A 186 -1.84 -13.07 13.62
N LEU A 187 -0.98 -12.67 12.68
CA LEU A 187 -1.34 -12.54 11.27
C LEU A 187 -1.21 -13.91 10.60
N LYS A 188 -2.25 -14.73 10.76
CA LYS A 188 -2.27 -16.12 10.28
C LYS A 188 -2.32 -16.24 8.75
N LYS A 189 -2.74 -15.18 8.06
CA LYS A 189 -2.80 -15.12 6.59
C LYS A 189 -1.52 -14.59 5.96
N LEU A 190 -0.54 -14.14 6.75
CA LEU A 190 0.71 -13.61 6.22
C LEU A 190 1.50 -14.77 5.60
N GLN A 191 1.66 -14.70 4.28
CA GLN A 191 2.35 -15.69 3.45
C GLN A 191 3.75 -15.22 3.09
N LEU A 192 3.94 -13.91 2.91
CA LEU A 192 5.19 -13.35 2.43
C LEU A 192 5.66 -12.23 3.35
N LEU A 193 6.87 -12.38 3.87
CA LEU A 193 7.53 -11.36 4.69
C LEU A 193 8.92 -11.08 4.12
N TYR A 194 9.11 -9.87 3.61
CA TYR A 194 10.42 -9.35 3.24
C TYR A 194 10.91 -8.44 4.37
N CYS A 195 12.02 -8.82 5.00
CA CYS A 195 12.63 -8.03 6.07
C CYS A 195 14.17 -8.03 6.02
N GLU A 196 14.74 -8.08 4.82
CA GLU A 196 16.17 -7.86 4.57
C GLU A 196 16.59 -6.45 4.99
N ASP A 197 17.81 -6.32 5.52
CA ASP A 197 18.37 -5.05 6.02
C ASP A 197 17.48 -4.26 6.99
N ALA A 198 16.49 -4.92 7.59
CA ALA A 198 15.84 -4.42 8.79
C ALA A 198 16.78 -4.58 9.99
N ARG A 199 16.53 -3.85 11.08
CA ARG A 199 17.31 -3.95 12.33
C ARG A 199 16.92 -5.17 13.19
N LEU A 200 16.61 -6.28 12.53
CA LEU A 200 16.21 -7.55 13.14
C LEU A 200 17.43 -8.40 13.46
N THR A 201 17.35 -9.18 14.54
CA THR A 201 18.34 -10.21 14.86
C THR A 201 17.93 -11.56 14.26
N ASP A 202 18.90 -12.40 13.90
CA ASP A 202 18.66 -13.77 13.46
C ASP A 202 17.73 -14.56 14.40
N LYS A 203 17.91 -14.37 15.72
CA LYS A 203 17.07 -15.00 16.75
C LYS A 203 15.60 -14.59 16.62
N THR A 204 15.34 -13.32 16.29
CA THR A 204 13.99 -12.80 16.09
C THR A 204 13.35 -13.41 14.86
N VAL A 205 14.07 -13.48 13.74
CA VAL A 205 13.59 -14.06 12.48
C VAL A 205 13.37 -15.57 12.62
N ARG A 206 14.32 -16.31 13.20
CA ARG A 206 14.18 -17.76 13.48
C ARG A 206 12.96 -18.06 14.35
N ARG A 207 12.71 -17.26 15.38
CA ARG A 207 11.52 -17.40 16.25
C ARG A 207 10.23 -17.15 15.48
N PHE A 208 10.23 -16.17 14.57
CA PHE A 208 9.09 -15.88 13.71
C PHE A 208 8.81 -17.05 12.75
N LYS A 209 9.81 -17.51 11.99
CA LYS A 209 9.73 -18.66 11.08
C LYS A 209 9.14 -19.91 11.77
N ARG A 210 9.64 -20.26 12.96
CA ARG A 210 9.12 -21.42 13.73
C ARG A 210 7.63 -21.30 14.08
N ARG A 211 7.12 -20.08 14.24
CA ARG A 211 5.72 -19.83 14.61
C ARG A 211 4.80 -19.65 13.40
N HIS A 212 5.36 -19.32 12.26
CA HIS A 212 4.67 -19.10 10.99
C HIS A 212 5.35 -19.94 9.90
N PRO A 213 5.30 -21.29 9.98
CA PRO A 213 6.02 -22.17 9.05
C PRO A 213 5.54 -22.02 7.59
N GLU A 214 4.29 -21.63 7.39
CA GLU A 214 3.69 -21.36 6.07
C GLU A 214 4.03 -19.97 5.51
N CYS A 215 4.65 -19.10 6.32
CA CYS A 215 5.08 -17.79 5.86
C CYS A 215 6.51 -17.91 5.34
N GLU A 216 6.67 -17.62 4.05
CA GLU A 216 7.98 -17.46 3.47
C GLU A 216 8.59 -16.13 3.90
N VAL A 217 9.82 -16.19 4.42
CA VAL A 217 10.51 -15.04 4.99
C VAL A 217 11.84 -14.84 4.28
N PHE A 218 11.91 -13.74 3.55
CA PHE A 218 13.09 -13.23 2.86
C PHE A 218 13.92 -12.41 3.83
N TYR A 219 15.00 -13.01 4.29
CA TYR A 219 15.92 -12.45 5.27
C TYR A 219 17.28 -13.13 5.10
N THR A 220 18.30 -12.33 4.82
CA THR A 220 19.69 -12.77 4.86
C THR A 220 20.22 -12.60 6.28
N PRO A 221 20.68 -13.67 6.96
CA PRO A 221 21.27 -13.56 8.28
C PRO A 221 22.42 -12.58 8.29
N THR A 222 22.51 -11.76 9.34
CA THR A 222 23.71 -10.96 9.57
C THR A 222 24.83 -11.95 9.86
N LYS A 223 25.71 -12.22 8.88
CA LYS A 223 27.04 -12.74 9.20
C LYS A 223 27.58 -11.83 10.30
N GLU A 224 28.17 -12.42 11.34
CA GLU A 224 28.99 -11.66 12.28
C GLU A 224 29.77 -10.66 11.42
N ARG A 225 29.53 -9.37 11.65
CA ARG A 225 30.38 -8.35 11.06
C ARG A 225 31.74 -8.70 11.65
N GLU A 226 32.56 -9.42 10.90
CA GLU A 226 33.98 -9.47 11.17
C GLU A 226 34.39 -8.02 11.10
N ASP A 227 34.56 -7.46 12.29
CA ASP A 227 35.10 -6.13 12.50
C ASP A 227 36.46 -6.12 11.77
N VAL A 228 36.51 -5.37 10.66
CA VAL A 228 37.76 -4.95 9.99
C VAL A 228 37.89 -3.46 10.19
#